data_AF-A0A5J4RNC8-F1
#
_entry.id   AF-A0A5J4RNC8-F1
#
_cell.length_a   1.000
_cell.length_b   1.000
_cell.length_c   1.000
_cell.angle_alpha   90.00
_cell.angle_beta   90.00
_cell.angle_gamma   90.00
#
_symmetry.space_group_name_H-M   'P 1'
#
loop_
_entity.id
_entity.type
_entity.pdbx_description
1 polymer ?
#
loop_
_entity_poly.entity_id
_entity_poly.type
_entity_poly.pdbx_seq_one_letter_code
_entity_poly.pdbx_strand_id
1 'polypeptide(L)'
;MPTTKFLLYNDPKFSKEYKMRLREQIRLDFQIVLPDENEEKADLSKTRKKIVEAVGLIKSKVGNGRLLLQFNIEYGFWRNLIGGSIFGILMSLFNIIYFFHKNNIVIGGISVFLAFSFAILLILHRPIINSFGSQYAERLFQEYLQL
;
A
#
# COMPACT_ATOMS: atom_id res chain seq x y z
N MET A 1 -2.01 5.82 4.58
CA MET A 1 -1.10 4.73 4.19
C MET A 1 -0.78 3.87 5.41
N PRO A 2 -0.50 2.57 5.25
CA PRO A 2 -0.16 1.67 6.36
C PRO A 2 1.02 2.17 7.21
N THR A 3 2.06 2.72 6.57
CA THR A 3 3.21 3.34 7.27
C THR A 3 2.82 4.42 8.27
N THR A 4 1.92 5.32 7.88
CA THR A 4 1.41 6.38 8.78
C THR A 4 0.56 5.80 9.89
N LYS A 5 -0.30 4.82 9.55
CA LYS A 5 -1.23 4.22 10.49
C LYS A 5 -0.49 3.48 11.61
N PHE A 6 0.55 2.71 11.27
CA PHE A 6 1.26 1.87 12.24
C PHE A 6 2.08 2.67 13.26
N LEU A 7 2.45 3.92 12.95
CA LEU A 7 3.16 4.82 13.87
C LEU A 7 2.23 5.68 14.75
N LEU A 8 0.92 5.72 14.47
CA LEU A 8 -0.05 6.34 15.37
C LEU A 8 0.00 5.62 16.72
N TYR A 9 -0.06 6.37 17.80
CA TYR A 9 0.05 5.83 19.15
C TYR A 9 -1.03 4.79 19.43
N ASN A 10 -2.27 5.07 19.01
CA ASN A 10 -3.44 4.22 19.28
C ASN A 10 -3.63 3.04 18.30
N ASP A 11 -2.80 2.90 17.27
CA ASP A 11 -2.96 1.81 16.30
C ASP A 11 -2.56 0.44 16.88
N PRO A 12 -3.35 -0.63 16.78
CA PRO A 12 -3.02 -1.89 17.44
C PRO A 12 -1.96 -2.73 16.71
N LYS A 13 -1.48 -2.32 15.52
CA LYS A 13 -0.63 -3.18 14.69
C LYS A 13 0.72 -3.52 15.34
N PHE A 14 1.34 -2.55 15.99
CA PHE A 14 2.62 -2.71 16.69
C PHE A 14 2.44 -2.53 18.19
N SER A 15 3.25 -3.23 18.97
CA SER A 15 3.30 -3.03 20.43
C SER A 15 3.77 -1.61 20.77
N LYS A 16 3.40 -1.13 21.97
CA LYS A 16 3.83 0.20 22.43
C LYS A 16 5.36 0.29 22.49
N GLU A 17 6.02 -0.76 22.95
CA GLU A 17 7.47 -0.86 23.08
C GLU A 17 8.16 -0.77 21.70
N TYR A 18 7.62 -1.46 20.69
CA TYR A 18 8.15 -1.39 19.32
C TYR A 18 8.02 0.03 18.75
N LYS A 19 6.86 0.67 18.96
CA LYS A 19 6.67 2.07 18.54
C LYS A 19 7.58 3.05 19.26
N MET A 20 7.83 2.84 20.56
CA MET A 20 8.74 3.69 21.33
C MET A 20 10.17 3.58 20.82
N ARG A 21 10.63 2.37 20.48
CA ARG A 21 11.94 2.18 19.82
C ARG A 21 12.03 2.92 18.49
N LEU A 22 11.02 2.81 17.63
CA LEU A 22 10.95 3.55 16.38
C LEU A 22 10.98 5.06 16.60
N ARG A 23 10.16 5.57 17.52
CA ARG A 23 10.09 7.00 17.86
C ARG A 23 11.43 7.53 18.37
N GLU A 24 12.11 6.76 19.21
CA GLU A 24 13.42 7.15 19.73
C GLU A 24 14.48 7.15 18.63
N GLN A 25 14.50 6.14 17.76
CA GLN A 25 15.44 6.13 16.64
C GLN A 25 15.17 7.27 15.65
N ILE A 26 13.91 7.61 15.37
CA ILE A 26 13.52 8.79 14.57
C ILE A 26 14.04 10.08 15.22
N ARG A 27 13.94 10.19 16.55
CA ARG A 27 14.45 11.35 17.29
C ARG A 27 15.96 11.45 17.18
N LEU A 28 16.68 10.34 17.31
CA LEU A 28 18.15 10.31 17.20
C LEU A 28 18.64 10.64 15.79
N ASP A 29 17.99 10.07 14.77
CA ASP A 29 18.43 10.19 13.38
C ASP A 29 18.06 11.52 12.73
N PHE A 30 16.86 12.02 13.02
CA PHE A 30 16.29 13.16 12.31
C PHE A 30 15.97 14.35 13.21
N GLN A 31 16.19 14.23 14.53
CA GLN A 31 15.81 15.25 15.53
C GLN A 31 14.30 15.58 15.50
N ILE A 32 13.48 14.65 15.02
CA ILE A 32 12.02 14.80 14.97
C ILE A 32 11.40 14.08 16.18
N VAL A 33 10.66 14.84 16.99
CA VAL A 33 9.85 14.28 18.08
C VAL A 33 8.43 14.03 17.57
N LEU A 34 8.02 12.77 17.47
CA LEU A 34 6.65 12.43 17.07
C LEU A 34 5.65 12.70 18.21
N PRO A 35 4.40 13.13 17.90
CA PRO A 35 3.46 13.52 18.93
C PRO A 35 3.08 12.38 19.87
N ASP A 36 2.92 12.69 21.15
CA ASP A 36 2.51 11.72 22.16
C ASP A 36 1.00 11.37 22.08
N GLU A 37 0.52 10.53 23.01
CA GLU A 37 -0.87 10.09 23.03
C GLU A 37 -1.87 11.25 23.19
N ASN A 38 -1.54 12.26 23.99
CA ASN A 38 -2.41 13.40 24.27
C ASN A 38 -2.42 14.38 23.10
N GLU A 39 -1.25 14.66 22.53
CA GLU A 39 -1.10 15.49 21.33
C GLU A 39 -1.79 14.86 20.11
N GLU A 40 -1.73 13.53 19.97
CA GLU A 40 -2.45 12.80 18.92
C GLU A 40 -3.97 12.94 19.06
N LYS A 41 -4.50 12.88 20.30
CA LYS A 41 -5.93 13.09 20.57
C LYS A 41 -6.37 14.52 20.30
N ALA A 42 -5.50 15.50 20.60
CA ALA A 42 -5.79 16.90 20.37
C ALA A 42 -5.79 17.27 18.87
N ASP A 43 -4.83 16.75 18.09
CA ASP A 43 -4.76 16.99 16.64
C ASP A 43 -4.19 15.79 15.86
N LEU A 44 -5.09 14.89 15.48
CA LEU A 44 -4.76 13.72 14.66
C LEU A 44 -4.24 14.09 13.27
N SER A 45 -4.69 15.22 12.70
CA SER A 45 -4.31 15.64 11.34
C SER A 45 -2.86 16.09 11.31
N LYS A 46 -2.47 16.96 12.25
CA LYS A 46 -1.07 17.39 12.45
C LYS A 46 -0.17 16.20 12.77
N THR A 47 -0.64 15.27 13.59
CA THR A 47 0.11 14.04 13.92
C THR A 47 0.39 13.20 12.69
N ARG A 48 -0.62 12.95 11.85
CA ARG A 48 -0.44 12.23 10.58
C ARG A 48 0.56 12.91 9.65
N LYS A 49 0.52 14.25 9.54
CA LYS A 49 1.47 15.01 8.70
C LYS A 49 2.91 14.82 9.18
N LYS A 50 3.15 15.01 10.49
CA LYS A 50 4.50 14.84 11.08
C LYS A 50 5.03 13.41 10.93
N ILE A 51 4.16 12.41 11.04
CA ILE A 51 4.52 11.02 10.76
C ILE A 51 4.86 10.82 9.28
N VAL A 52 4.10 11.40 8.35
CA VAL A 52 4.40 11.29 6.91
C VAL A 52 5.76 11.89 6.57
N GLU A 53 6.09 13.04 7.14
CA GLU A 53 7.40 13.69 6.99
C GLU A 53 8.52 12.78 7.52
N ALA A 54 8.38 12.27 8.75
CA ALA A 54 9.36 11.34 9.34
C ALA A 54 9.52 10.06 8.51
N VAL A 55 8.42 9.47 8.03
CA VAL A 55 8.46 8.28 7.18
C VAL A 55 9.18 8.55 5.85
N GLY A 56 9.06 9.76 5.29
CA GLY A 56 9.82 10.16 4.11
C GLY A 56 11.33 10.07 4.34
N LEU A 57 11.80 10.58 5.49
CA LEU A 57 13.21 10.53 5.88
C LEU A 57 13.67 9.09 6.17
N ILE A 58 12.85 8.29 6.85
CA ILE A 58 13.11 6.86 7.09
C ILE A 58 13.34 6.13 5.76
N LYS A 59 12.45 6.34 4.77
CA LYS A 59 12.62 5.73 3.44
C LYS A 59 13.91 6.16 2.77
N SER A 60 14.28 7.44 2.89
CA SER A 60 15.54 7.94 2.33
C SER A 60 16.75 7.31 3.00
N LYS A 61 16.70 7.08 4.32
CA LYS A 61 17.78 6.47 5.09
C LYS A 61 17.91 4.96 4.82
N VAL A 62 16.80 4.25 4.73
CA VAL A 62 16.78 2.80 4.40
C VAL A 62 17.14 2.56 2.93
N GLY A 63 16.79 3.48 2.03
CA GLY A 63 17.10 3.36 0.61
C GLY A 63 16.50 2.10 -0.03
N ASN A 64 17.31 1.40 -0.83
CA ASN A 64 16.95 0.11 -1.43
C ASN A 64 17.41 -1.05 -0.53
N GLY A 65 16.99 -1.02 0.74
CA GLY A 65 17.30 -2.08 1.70
C GLY A 65 16.92 -3.48 1.18
N ARG A 66 17.53 -4.50 1.80
CA ARG A 66 17.69 -5.85 1.24
C ARG A 66 16.40 -6.49 0.72
N LEU A 67 15.27 -6.35 1.42
CA LEU A 67 13.97 -6.88 0.99
C LEU A 67 12.94 -5.78 0.75
N LEU A 68 13.19 -4.54 1.18
CA LEU A 68 12.27 -3.42 0.98
C LEU A 68 11.95 -3.19 -0.51
N LEU A 69 12.95 -3.34 -1.38
CA LEU A 69 12.76 -3.19 -2.83
C LEU A 69 11.77 -4.22 -3.37
N GLN A 70 11.84 -5.48 -2.92
CA GLN A 70 10.92 -6.53 -3.35
C GLN A 70 9.47 -6.20 -2.97
N PHE A 71 9.21 -5.84 -1.71
CA PHE A 71 7.86 -5.48 -1.28
C PHE A 71 7.32 -4.22 -1.98
N ASN A 72 8.20 -3.27 -2.33
CA ASN A 72 7.81 -2.11 -3.12
C ASN A 72 7.41 -2.50 -4.56
N ILE A 73 8.14 -3.43 -5.18
CA ILE A 73 7.81 -3.98 -6.51
C ILE A 73 6.47 -4.71 -6.46
N GLU A 74 6.26 -5.59 -5.48
CA GLU A 74 5.01 -6.33 -5.33
C GLU A 74 3.81 -5.40 -5.11
N TYR A 75 3.95 -4.41 -4.21
CA TYR A 75 2.93 -3.40 -3.99
C TYR A 75 2.61 -2.60 -5.27
N GLY A 76 3.66 -2.20 -5.99
CA GLY A 76 3.55 -1.49 -7.26
C GLY A 76 2.84 -2.31 -8.34
N PHE A 77 3.19 -3.60 -8.47
CA PHE A 77 2.57 -4.54 -9.40
C PHE A 77 1.06 -4.63 -9.18
N TRP A 78 0.62 -4.91 -7.95
CA TRP A 78 -0.82 -5.05 -7.66
C TRP A 78 -1.60 -3.78 -7.87
N ARG A 79 -1.06 -2.63 -7.44
CA ARG A 79 -1.71 -1.33 -7.66
C ARG A 79 -1.86 -1.04 -9.15
N ASN A 80 -0.81 -1.30 -9.94
CA ASN A 80 -0.83 -1.05 -11.38
C ASN A 80 -1.75 -2.04 -12.11
N LEU A 81 -1.75 -3.32 -11.72
CA LEU A 81 -2.65 -4.33 -12.27
C LEU A 81 -4.12 -3.95 -12.03
N ILE A 82 -4.46 -3.57 -10.79
CA ILE A 82 -5.82 -3.12 -10.43
C ILE A 82 -6.22 -1.87 -11.22
N GLY A 83 -5.32 -0.89 -11.36
CA GLY A 83 -5.59 0.29 -12.18
C GLY A 83 -5.79 -0.06 -13.66
N GLY A 84 -4.95 -0.96 -14.18
CA GLY A 84 -5.02 -1.49 -15.55
C GLY A 84 -6.30 -2.29 -15.82
N SER A 85 -6.88 -2.95 -14.80
CA SER A 85 -8.13 -3.69 -14.92
C SER A 85 -9.29 -2.84 -15.44
N ILE A 86 -9.30 -1.53 -15.19
CA ILE A 86 -10.34 -0.63 -15.73
C ILE A 86 -10.29 -0.63 -17.27
N PHE A 87 -9.10 -0.44 -17.84
CA PHE A 87 -8.91 -0.49 -19.30
C PHE A 87 -9.13 -1.90 -19.83
N GLY A 88 -8.72 -2.93 -19.08
CA GLY A 88 -8.99 -4.33 -19.39
C GLY A 88 -10.48 -4.60 -19.58
N ILE A 89 -11.33 -4.14 -18.65
CA ILE A 89 -12.79 -4.29 -18.74
C ILE A 89 -13.34 -3.57 -19.98
N LEU A 90 -12.95 -2.33 -20.24
CA LEU A 90 -13.42 -1.57 -21.40
C LEU A 90 -13.10 -2.30 -22.71
N MET A 91 -11.87 -2.79 -22.85
CA MET A 91 -11.46 -3.57 -24.03
C MET A 91 -12.19 -4.92 -24.12
N SER A 92 -12.39 -5.61 -23.00
CA SER A 92 -13.15 -6.86 -22.98
C SER A 92 -14.61 -6.63 -23.37
N LEU A 93 -15.26 -5.57 -22.91
CA LEU A 93 -16.64 -5.23 -23.29
C LEU A 93 -16.77 -4.94 -24.79
N PHE A 94 -15.81 -4.19 -25.36
CA PHE A 94 -15.75 -3.98 -26.81
C PHE A 94 -15.64 -5.30 -27.58
N ASN A 95 -14.72 -6.18 -27.16
CA ASN A 95 -14.51 -7.49 -27.80
C ASN A 95 -15.75 -8.38 -27.69
N ILE A 96 -16.44 -8.39 -26.55
CA ILE A 96 -17.69 -9.15 -26.35
C ILE A 96 -18.72 -8.74 -27.42
N ILE A 97 -18.97 -7.43 -27.57
CA ILE A 97 -19.93 -6.92 -28.54
C ILE A 97 -19.51 -7.28 -29.97
N TYR A 98 -18.23 -7.05 -30.31
CA TYR A 98 -17.71 -7.28 -31.65
C TYR A 98 -17.74 -8.76 -32.05
N PHE A 99 -17.22 -9.66 -31.21
CA PHE A 99 -17.06 -11.07 -31.57
C PHE A 99 -18.37 -11.86 -31.49
N PHE A 100 -19.28 -11.52 -30.56
CA PHE A 100 -20.62 -12.12 -30.60
C PHE A 100 -21.42 -11.65 -31.83
N HIS A 101 -21.27 -10.40 -32.27
CA HIS A 101 -21.87 -9.95 -33.53
C HIS A 101 -21.33 -10.72 -34.75
N LYS A 102 -20.07 -11.16 -34.71
CA LYS A 102 -19.46 -12.02 -35.74
C LYS A 102 -19.74 -13.52 -35.56
N ASN A 103 -20.62 -13.91 -34.64
CA ASN A 103 -20.89 -15.30 -34.27
C ASN A 103 -19.63 -16.09 -33.83
N ASN A 104 -18.57 -15.41 -33.41
CA ASN A 104 -17.37 -16.04 -32.87
C ASN A 104 -17.50 -16.22 -31.35
N ILE A 105 -18.17 -17.30 -30.97
CA ILE A 105 -18.52 -17.61 -29.57
C ILE A 105 -17.27 -17.86 -28.72
N VAL A 106 -16.20 -18.43 -29.30
CA VAL A 106 -14.98 -18.75 -28.57
C VAL A 106 -14.29 -17.49 -28.07
N ILE A 107 -14.01 -16.54 -28.96
CA ILE A 107 -13.34 -15.28 -28.59
C ILE A 107 -14.27 -14.40 -27.73
N GLY A 108 -15.57 -14.39 -28.03
CA GLY A 108 -16.57 -13.74 -27.19
C GLY A 108 -16.56 -14.28 -25.76
N GLY A 109 -16.56 -15.61 -25.59
CA GLY A 109 -16.50 -16.28 -24.29
C GLY A 109 -15.22 -15.99 -23.50
N ILE A 110 -14.05 -16.02 -24.16
CA ILE A 110 -12.77 -15.60 -23.54
C ILE A 110 -12.85 -14.15 -23.06
N SER A 111 -13.46 -13.28 -23.85
CA SER A 111 -13.60 -11.86 -23.50
C SER A 111 -14.53 -11.66 -22.29
N VAL A 112 -15.60 -12.46 -22.17
CA VAL A 112 -16.45 -12.48 -20.96
C VAL A 112 -15.66 -12.92 -19.73
N PHE A 113 -14.87 -13.99 -19.84
CA PHE A 113 -14.04 -14.49 -18.74
C PHE A 113 -13.00 -13.45 -18.28
N LEU A 114 -12.35 -12.76 -19.23
CA LEU A 114 -11.41 -11.70 -18.92
C LEU A 114 -12.08 -10.50 -18.25
N ALA A 115 -13.24 -10.05 -18.76
CA ALA A 115 -14.02 -8.98 -18.13
C ALA A 115 -14.36 -9.33 -16.67
N PHE A 116 -14.79 -10.57 -16.43
CA PHE A 116 -15.12 -11.06 -15.10
C PHE A 116 -13.89 -11.09 -14.17
N SER A 117 -12.73 -11.57 -14.67
CA SER A 117 -11.49 -11.61 -13.90
C SER A 117 -11.00 -10.20 -13.51
N PHE A 118 -11.04 -9.24 -14.42
CA PHE A 118 -10.72 -7.84 -14.12
C PHE A 118 -11.73 -7.21 -13.15
N ALA A 119 -13.01 -7.54 -13.27
CA ALA A 119 -14.05 -7.08 -12.34
C ALA A 119 -13.80 -7.61 -10.91
N ILE A 120 -13.41 -8.88 -10.76
CA ILE A 120 -13.02 -9.44 -9.46
C ILE A 120 -11.85 -8.65 -8.86
N LEU A 121 -10.81 -8.36 -9.65
CA LEU A 121 -9.67 -7.57 -9.19
C LEU A 121 -10.08 -6.18 -8.69
N LEU A 122 -11.03 -5.51 -9.37
CA LEU A 122 -11.56 -4.23 -8.94
C LEU A 122 -12.41 -4.36 -7.67
N ILE A 123 -13.21 -5.40 -7.51
CA ILE A 123 -14.00 -5.63 -6.29
C ILE A 123 -13.06 -5.87 -5.09
N LEU A 124 -12.01 -6.67 -5.30
CA LEU A 124 -11.04 -7.04 -4.26
C LEU A 124 -9.88 -6.03 -4.10
N HIS A 125 -9.96 -4.83 -4.71
CA HIS A 125 -8.83 -3.91 -4.70
C HIS A 125 -8.39 -3.49 -3.29
N ARG A 126 -9.34 -3.22 -2.39
CA ARG A 126 -9.04 -2.74 -1.03
C ARG A 126 -8.23 -3.74 -0.21
N PRO A 127 -8.67 -5.00 -0.03
CA PRO A 127 -7.89 -5.98 0.75
C PRO A 127 -6.53 -6.26 0.13
N ILE A 128 -6.43 -6.34 -1.20
CA ILE A 128 -5.15 -6.58 -1.89
C ILE A 128 -4.18 -5.43 -1.61
N ILE A 129 -4.55 -4.19 -1.93
CA ILE A 129 -3.68 -3.02 -1.77
C ILE A 129 -3.29 -2.81 -0.30
N ASN A 130 -4.23 -3.02 0.63
CA ASN A 130 -3.94 -2.87 2.05
C ASN A 130 -3.00 -3.96 2.58
N SER A 131 -3.13 -5.21 2.10
CA SER A 131 -2.25 -6.31 2.50
C SER A 131 -0.81 -6.04 2.06
N PHE A 132 -0.59 -5.79 0.76
CA PHE A 132 0.76 -5.53 0.25
C PHE A 132 1.35 -4.23 0.81
N GLY A 133 0.53 -3.19 0.98
CA GLY A 133 0.98 -1.95 1.61
C GLY A 133 1.37 -2.13 3.09
N SER A 134 0.71 -3.05 3.80
CA SER A 134 1.04 -3.37 5.20
C SER A 134 2.34 -4.13 5.30
N GLN A 135 2.55 -5.14 4.44
CA GLN A 135 3.80 -5.89 4.38
C GLN A 135 5.00 -4.99 4.06
N TYR A 136 4.85 -4.09 3.08
CA TYR A 136 5.84 -3.06 2.80
C TYR A 136 6.16 -2.19 4.02
N ALA A 137 5.13 -1.71 4.73
CA ALA A 137 5.31 -0.85 5.89
C ALA A 137 6.01 -1.57 7.06
N GLU A 138 5.63 -2.83 7.32
CA GLU A 138 6.30 -3.68 8.31
C GLU A 138 7.78 -3.86 7.97
N ARG A 139 8.08 -4.18 6.71
CA ARG A 139 9.46 -4.39 6.30
C ARG A 139 10.30 -3.12 6.38
N LEU A 140 9.74 -1.98 5.99
CA LEU A 140 10.40 -0.68 6.09
C LEU A 140 10.85 -0.39 7.53
N PHE A 141 9.96 -0.58 8.51
CA PHE A 141 10.29 -0.31 9.91
C PHE A 141 11.24 -1.35 10.51
N GLN A 142 11.13 -2.61 10.09
CA GLN A 142 12.10 -3.63 10.50
C GLN A 142 13.50 -3.33 10.01
N GLU A 143 13.65 -2.99 8.72
CA GLU A 143 14.96 -2.65 8.16
C GLU A 143 15.51 -1.36 8.76
N TYR A 144 14.65 -0.37 9.02
CA TYR A 144 15.05 0.87 9.69
C TYR A 144 15.66 0.61 11.07
N LEU A 145 15.04 -0.22 11.92
CA LEU A 145 15.56 -0.55 13.25
C LEU A 145 16.86 -1.38 13.23
N GLN A 146 17.27 -1.89 12.07
CA GLN A 146 18.48 -2.71 11.89
C GLN A 146 19.67 -1.92 11.33
N LEU A 147 19.46 -0.66 10.94
CA LEU A 147 20.52 0.28 10.54
C LEU A 147 21.23 0.86 11.77
#